data_AF-A0A3B9PYD2-F1
#
_entry.id   AF-A0A3B9PYD2-F1
#
_cell.length_a   1.000
_cell.length_b   1.000
_cell.length_c   1.000
_cell.angle_alpha   90.00
_cell.angle_beta   90.00
_cell.angle_gamma   90.00
#
_symmetry.space_group_name_H-M   'P 1'
#
loop_
_entity.id
_entity.type
_entity.pdbx_description
1 polymer ?
#
loop_
_entity_poly.entity_id
_entity_poly.type
_entity_poly.pdbx_seq_one_letter_code
_entity_poly.pdbx_strand_id
1 'polypeptide(L)'
;MGVTEGTIVKGIGGFYYVRSVDKTYQCKARGIFRKDGMIPYVGDRVEIEPLVDEEAVITRILPRKNQFIRPPVANVDCFIITAALKKPELNLYIIDTFLVMAEYHQTEIGICLNKIDLAESGEIEAFKEIYEGLYPVMCVSGKTGEGLDELRKFLAGKKSAFAGPSGVGKSTLLNRLVDATLAETGEISEKLQRGKHTTRHVELFRLSDDSLIFDTPGFTSFEVLDADEQELAFLYPEMVPFAGQCRYYNCRHLSEPDCKVRDAVEEGRIHPFRYDSYCRQIKEIQEMRKY
;
A
#
# COMPACT_ATOMS: atom_id res chain seq x y z
N MET A 1 -1.88 -8.72 -36.93
CA MET A 1 -1.70 -9.39 -35.63
C MET A 1 -2.61 -8.66 -34.65
N GLY A 2 -3.37 -9.39 -33.82
CA GLY A 2 -4.45 -8.80 -33.01
C GLY A 2 -3.92 -7.99 -31.82
N VAL A 3 -4.77 -7.09 -31.32
CA VAL A 3 -4.54 -6.40 -30.05
C VAL A 3 -4.68 -7.42 -28.92
N THR A 4 -3.74 -7.40 -27.99
CA THR A 4 -3.70 -8.29 -26.82
C THR A 4 -3.72 -7.46 -25.55
N GLU A 5 -4.50 -7.85 -24.53
CA GLU A 5 -4.45 -7.21 -23.22
C GLU A 5 -3.35 -7.80 -22.33
N GLY A 6 -2.81 -6.99 -21.44
CA GLY A 6 -1.88 -7.44 -20.41
C GLY A 6 -1.74 -6.44 -19.27
N THR A 7 -0.90 -6.79 -18.29
CA THR A 7 -0.54 -5.92 -17.17
C THR A 7 0.94 -5.56 -17.23
N ILE A 8 1.27 -4.29 -17.06
CA ILE A 8 2.67 -3.87 -16.91
C ILE A 8 3.21 -4.42 -15.58
N VAL A 9 4.19 -5.32 -15.64
CA VAL A 9 4.80 -5.94 -14.46
C VAL A 9 6.14 -5.33 -14.07
N LYS A 10 6.80 -4.61 -14.98
CA LYS A 10 8.11 -3.99 -14.73
C LYS A 10 8.36 -2.83 -15.68
N GLY A 11 9.05 -1.78 -15.21
CA GLY A 11 9.45 -0.64 -16.03
C GLY A 11 10.93 -0.28 -15.83
N ILE A 12 11.73 -0.33 -16.90
CA ILE A 12 13.18 -0.02 -16.86
C ILE A 12 13.58 0.73 -18.13
N GLY A 13 14.21 1.89 -17.99
CA GLY A 13 14.87 2.59 -19.11
C GLY A 13 13.94 2.97 -20.27
N GLY A 14 12.65 3.18 -20.01
CA GLY A 14 11.64 3.47 -21.05
C GLY A 14 11.05 2.24 -21.74
N PHE A 15 11.45 1.03 -21.32
CA PHE A 15 10.82 -0.23 -21.68
C PHE A 15 9.85 -0.68 -20.58
N TYR A 16 8.77 -1.31 -20.99
CA TYR A 16 7.73 -1.84 -20.13
C TYR A 16 7.54 -3.32 -20.41
N TYR A 17 7.59 -4.16 -19.39
CA TYR A 17 7.36 -5.58 -19.54
C TYR A 17 5.90 -5.86 -19.25
N VAL A 18 5.17 -6.36 -20.24
CA VAL A 18 3.72 -6.59 -20.16
C VAL A 18 3.46 -8.07 -20.11
N ARG A 19 2.94 -8.56 -18.97
CA ARG A 19 2.48 -9.95 -18.86
C ARG A 19 1.08 -10.05 -19.45
N SER A 20 0.96 -10.84 -20.50
CA SER A 20 -0.32 -11.28 -21.07
C SER A 20 -0.62 -12.72 -20.62
N VAL A 21 -1.65 -13.35 -21.20
CA VAL A 21 -2.14 -14.69 -20.82
C VAL A 21 -1.03 -15.72 -20.87
N ASP A 22 -0.26 -15.77 -21.96
CA ASP A 22 0.68 -16.86 -22.21
C ASP A 22 2.15 -16.49 -22.01
N LYS A 23 2.48 -15.19 -22.09
CA LYS A 23 3.87 -14.72 -22.05
C LYS A 23 4.03 -13.26 -21.66
N THR A 24 5.28 -12.86 -21.47
CA THR A 24 5.65 -11.46 -21.22
C THR A 24 6.25 -10.85 -22.47
N TYR A 25 5.78 -9.66 -22.85
CA TYR A 25 6.30 -8.90 -23.97
C TYR A 25 7.20 -7.77 -23.47
N GLN A 26 8.28 -7.50 -24.18
CA GLN A 26 9.05 -6.26 -24.01
C GLN A 26 8.41 -5.16 -24.85
N CYS A 27 7.84 -4.16 -24.19
CA CYS A 27 7.06 -3.12 -24.84
C CYS A 27 7.73 -1.76 -24.82
N LYS A 28 7.52 -0.99 -25.90
CA LYS A 28 7.69 0.48 -25.90
C LYS A 28 6.33 1.15 -25.86
N ALA A 29 6.23 2.26 -25.13
CA ALA A 29 5.05 3.10 -25.13
C ALA A 29 5.02 3.96 -26.42
N ARG A 30 3.88 4.03 -27.11
CA ARG A 30 3.74 4.96 -28.25
C ARG A 30 4.06 6.39 -27.83
N GLY A 31 4.73 7.13 -28.71
CA GLY A 31 5.07 8.55 -28.47
C GLY A 31 3.85 9.45 -28.21
N ILE A 32 2.65 9.01 -28.57
CA ILE A 32 1.39 9.74 -28.30
C ILE A 32 1.15 9.92 -26.79
N PHE A 33 1.51 8.95 -25.96
CA PHE A 33 1.34 9.06 -24.50
C PHE A 33 2.13 10.23 -23.91
N ARG A 34 3.33 10.51 -24.45
CA ARG A 34 4.12 11.68 -24.03
C ARG A 34 3.45 13.00 -24.43
N LYS A 35 2.71 13.04 -25.53
CA LYS A 35 1.95 14.23 -25.96
C LYS A 35 0.73 14.45 -25.07
N ASP A 36 0.07 13.37 -24.64
CA ASP A 36 -1.14 13.42 -23.82
C ASP A 36 -0.86 13.46 -22.31
N GLY A 37 0.42 13.56 -21.91
CA GLY A 37 0.83 13.57 -20.50
C GLY A 37 0.61 12.25 -19.75
N MET A 38 0.29 11.17 -20.45
CA MET A 38 0.10 9.85 -19.85
C MET A 38 1.44 9.11 -19.71
N ILE A 39 1.72 8.62 -18.51
CA ILE A 39 2.93 7.85 -18.21
C ILE A 39 2.51 6.45 -17.78
N PRO A 40 2.89 5.38 -18.50
CA PRO A 40 2.58 4.01 -18.07
C PRO A 40 3.28 3.67 -16.75
N TYR A 41 2.52 3.09 -15.81
CA TYR A 41 2.95 2.68 -14.47
C TYR A 41 2.91 1.16 -14.33
N VAL A 42 3.72 0.63 -13.42
CA VAL A 42 3.60 -0.80 -13.06
C VAL A 42 2.22 -1.04 -12.44
N GLY A 43 1.55 -2.11 -12.85
CA GLY A 43 0.17 -2.42 -12.49
C GLY A 43 -0.89 -1.92 -13.46
N ASP A 44 -0.55 -1.07 -14.43
CA ASP A 44 -1.47 -0.67 -15.51
C ASP A 44 -1.94 -1.87 -16.31
N ARG A 45 -3.24 -1.89 -16.60
CA ARG A 45 -3.80 -2.73 -17.67
C ARG A 45 -3.62 -2.02 -19.00
N VAL A 46 -3.11 -2.72 -19.99
CA VAL A 46 -2.76 -2.14 -21.28
C VAL A 46 -3.19 -3.04 -22.42
N GLU A 47 -3.44 -2.41 -23.56
CA GLU A 47 -3.49 -3.08 -24.85
C GLU A 47 -2.13 -2.96 -25.53
N ILE A 48 -1.67 -4.08 -26.08
CA ILE A 48 -0.43 -4.18 -26.82
C ILE A 48 -0.69 -4.70 -28.23
N GLU A 49 0.09 -4.21 -29.17
CA GLU A 49 0.18 -4.75 -30.53
C GLU A 49 1.51 -5.51 -30.65
N PRO A 50 1.50 -6.86 -30.75
CA PRO A 50 2.71 -7.65 -30.90
C PRO A 50 3.45 -7.32 -32.21
N LEU A 51 4.77 -7.27 -32.12
CA LEU A 51 5.69 -7.16 -33.24
C LEU A 51 6.41 -8.50 -33.43
N VAL A 52 7.70 -8.47 -33.76
CA VAL A 52 8.58 -9.64 -33.94
C VAL A 52 9.36 -9.89 -32.63
N ASP A 53 9.78 -11.12 -32.38
CA ASP A 53 10.71 -11.49 -31.28
C ASP A 53 10.28 -11.04 -29.87
N GLU A 54 9.00 -11.23 -29.53
CA GLU A 54 8.42 -10.88 -28.21
C GLU A 54 8.46 -9.39 -27.87
N GLU A 55 8.75 -8.55 -28.85
CA GLU A 55 8.54 -7.12 -28.77
C GLU A 55 7.08 -6.77 -29.04
N ALA A 56 6.59 -5.72 -28.39
CA ALA A 56 5.27 -5.16 -28.67
C ALA A 56 5.25 -3.65 -28.46
N VAL A 57 4.16 -3.03 -28.86
CA VAL A 57 3.93 -1.60 -28.60
C VAL A 57 2.69 -1.46 -27.75
N ILE A 58 2.79 -0.72 -26.65
CA ILE A 58 1.60 -0.33 -25.88
C ILE A 58 0.82 0.67 -26.73
N THR A 59 -0.42 0.32 -27.07
CA THR A 59 -1.31 1.13 -27.90
C THR A 59 -2.33 1.89 -27.05
N ARG A 60 -2.73 1.34 -25.91
CA ARG A 60 -3.67 1.96 -24.98
C ARG A 60 -3.37 1.60 -23.53
N ILE A 61 -3.51 2.56 -22.63
CA ILE A 61 -3.59 2.32 -21.18
C ILE A 61 -5.08 2.33 -20.82
N LEU A 62 -5.56 1.26 -20.20
CA LEU A 62 -6.95 1.15 -19.77
C LEU A 62 -7.20 2.00 -18.51
N PRO A 63 -8.46 2.37 -18.20
CA PRO A 63 -8.77 3.19 -17.02
C PRO A 63 -8.17 2.63 -15.73
N ARG A 64 -7.53 3.52 -14.96
CA ARG A 64 -6.99 3.21 -13.64
C ARG A 64 -8.09 3.35 -12.60
N LYS A 65 -8.17 2.42 -11.65
CA LYS A 65 -9.00 2.61 -10.45
C LYS A 65 -8.33 3.52 -9.41
N ASN A 66 -7.00 3.50 -9.35
CA ASN A 66 -6.17 4.36 -8.51
C ASN A 66 -4.75 4.41 -9.09
N GLN A 67 -3.98 5.42 -8.67
CA GLN A 67 -2.58 5.60 -9.06
C GLN A 67 -1.80 6.28 -7.94
N PHE A 68 -0.52 5.95 -7.86
CA PHE A 68 0.43 6.50 -6.90
C PHE A 68 1.64 6.97 -7.68
N ILE A 69 2.08 8.19 -7.43
CA ILE A 69 3.16 8.83 -8.22
C ILE A 69 4.52 8.37 -7.70
N ARG A 70 4.65 8.16 -6.39
CA ARG A 70 5.91 7.81 -5.75
C ARG A 70 5.71 6.69 -4.71
N PRO A 71 6.16 5.46 -5.01
CA PRO A 71 6.59 4.96 -6.33
C PRO A 71 5.45 4.91 -7.36
N PRO A 72 5.78 4.96 -8.68
CA PRO A 72 4.80 4.97 -9.76
C PRO A 72 4.13 3.60 -9.94
N VAL A 73 2.98 3.41 -9.29
CA VAL A 73 2.13 2.21 -9.39
C VAL A 73 0.68 2.56 -9.67
N ALA A 74 -0.03 1.64 -10.31
CA ALA A 74 -1.46 1.79 -10.60
C ALA A 74 -2.22 0.51 -10.26
N ASN A 75 -3.52 0.66 -10.02
CA ASN A 75 -4.45 -0.44 -9.77
C ASN A 75 -4.06 -1.32 -8.57
N VAL A 76 -3.68 -0.67 -7.46
CA VAL A 76 -3.42 -1.35 -6.18
C VAL A 76 -4.77 -1.74 -5.56
N ASP A 77 -4.97 -3.02 -5.27
CA ASP A 77 -6.14 -3.54 -4.57
C ASP A 77 -6.03 -3.35 -3.07
N CYS A 78 -4.85 -3.63 -2.53
CA CYS A 78 -4.64 -3.68 -1.10
C CYS A 78 -3.30 -3.09 -0.67
N PHE A 79 -3.31 -2.35 0.44
CA PHE A 79 -2.09 -2.01 1.18
C PHE A 79 -1.95 -2.85 2.43
N ILE A 80 -0.73 -3.39 2.60
CA ILE A 80 -0.30 -4.03 3.84
C ILE A 80 0.58 -3.05 4.62
N ILE A 81 0.00 -2.38 5.60
CA ILE A 81 0.71 -1.44 6.46
C ILE A 81 1.55 -2.25 7.44
N THR A 82 2.85 -2.29 7.18
CA THR A 82 3.81 -3.12 7.88
C THR A 82 4.48 -2.34 8.99
N ALA A 83 4.36 -2.83 10.21
CA ALA A 83 4.98 -2.28 11.41
C ALA A 83 5.93 -3.29 12.06
N ALA A 84 6.76 -2.82 12.99
CA ALA A 84 7.52 -3.65 13.90
C ALA A 84 7.50 -2.98 15.28
N LEU A 85 7.48 -3.76 16.36
CA LEU A 85 7.40 -3.21 17.72
C LEU A 85 8.75 -2.66 18.22
N LYS A 86 9.83 -3.42 18.05
CA LYS A 86 11.14 -3.08 18.65
C LYS A 86 12.21 -2.59 17.67
N LYS A 87 12.22 -3.07 16.41
CA LYS A 87 13.29 -2.75 15.45
C LYS A 87 12.76 -2.50 14.04
N PRO A 88 12.53 -1.25 13.62
CA PRO A 88 12.63 0.00 14.41
C PRO A 88 11.58 0.06 15.53
N GLU A 89 11.74 1.01 16.45
CA GLU A 89 10.69 1.32 17.44
C GLU A 89 9.39 1.70 16.74
N LEU A 90 8.28 1.24 17.31
CA LEU A 90 6.96 1.54 16.81
C LEU A 90 6.66 3.04 16.92
N ASN A 91 6.22 3.63 15.82
CA ASN A 91 5.68 4.97 15.78
C ASN A 91 4.25 4.92 15.25
N LEU A 92 3.28 4.94 16.17
CA LEU A 92 1.84 4.86 15.85
C LEU A 92 1.40 5.97 14.90
N TYR A 93 1.92 7.19 15.07
CA TYR A 93 1.60 8.32 14.18
C TYR A 93 1.91 8.00 12.72
N ILE A 94 3.08 7.39 12.46
CA ILE A 94 3.46 7.02 11.10
C ILE A 94 2.52 5.93 10.54
N ILE A 95 2.12 4.95 11.36
CA ILE A 95 1.16 3.91 10.95
C ILE A 95 -0.17 4.56 10.56
N ASP A 96 -0.67 5.48 11.38
CA ASP A 96 -1.92 6.19 11.11
C ASP A 96 -1.86 7.02 9.83
N THR A 97 -0.74 7.69 9.55
CA THR A 97 -0.54 8.40 8.27
C THR A 97 -0.65 7.45 7.08
N PHE A 98 -0.09 6.25 7.19
CA PHE A 98 -0.22 5.23 6.14
C PHE A 98 -1.66 4.73 5.98
N LEU A 99 -2.39 4.53 7.08
CA LEU A 99 -3.79 4.11 7.07
C LEU A 99 -4.68 5.17 6.41
N VAL A 100 -4.55 6.43 6.83
CA VAL A 100 -5.31 7.56 6.27
C VAL A 100 -5.08 7.70 4.76
N MET A 101 -3.84 7.52 4.28
CA MET A 101 -3.53 7.54 2.85
C MET A 101 -4.22 6.39 2.10
N ALA A 102 -4.18 5.18 2.66
CA ALA A 102 -4.79 4.01 2.04
C ALA A 102 -6.33 4.14 1.99
N GLU A 103 -6.93 4.76 3.01
CA GLU A 103 -8.36 5.12 3.05
C GLU A 103 -8.70 6.18 1.99
N TYR A 104 -7.87 7.24 1.88
CA TYR A 104 -8.05 8.30 0.88
C TYR A 104 -8.07 7.74 -0.55
N HIS A 105 -7.22 6.76 -0.83
CA HIS A 105 -7.16 6.07 -2.12
C HIS A 105 -8.13 4.89 -2.27
N GLN A 106 -9.04 4.70 -1.31
CA GLN A 106 -10.11 3.68 -1.32
C GLN A 106 -9.56 2.28 -1.62
N THR A 107 -8.49 1.92 -0.93
CA THR A 107 -7.86 0.59 -1.03
C THR A 107 -8.29 -0.30 0.13
N GLU A 108 -8.23 -1.62 -0.06
CA GLU A 108 -8.37 -2.53 1.07
C GLU A 108 -7.11 -2.45 1.95
N ILE A 109 -7.28 -2.49 3.27
CA ILE A 109 -6.19 -2.27 4.22
C ILE A 109 -6.05 -3.47 5.14
N GLY A 110 -4.82 -3.96 5.26
CA GLY A 110 -4.42 -4.89 6.31
C GLY A 110 -3.18 -4.38 7.03
N ILE A 111 -3.02 -4.72 8.30
CA ILE A 111 -1.84 -4.40 9.08
C ILE A 111 -1.00 -5.66 9.27
N CYS A 112 0.28 -5.59 8.93
CA CYS A 112 1.24 -6.67 9.20
C CYS A 112 2.18 -6.22 10.32
N LEU A 113 1.98 -6.77 11.51
CA LEU A 113 2.89 -6.59 12.63
C LEU A 113 4.02 -7.60 12.49
N ASN A 114 5.12 -7.18 11.88
CA ASN A 114 6.27 -8.02 11.60
C ASN A 114 7.27 -8.06 12.76
N LYS A 115 8.15 -9.05 12.73
CA LYS A 115 9.22 -9.28 13.72
C LYS A 115 8.69 -9.56 15.12
N ILE A 116 7.57 -10.29 15.20
CA ILE A 116 7.00 -10.72 16.48
C ILE A 116 7.97 -11.59 17.30
N ASP A 117 8.98 -12.19 16.65
CA ASP A 117 10.09 -12.89 17.32
C ASP A 117 10.94 -11.99 18.24
N LEU A 118 10.75 -10.67 18.19
CA LEU A 118 11.42 -9.70 19.05
C LEU A 118 10.50 -9.06 20.10
N ALA A 119 9.21 -9.32 20.07
CA ALA A 119 8.20 -8.61 20.85
C ALA A 119 7.76 -9.37 22.11
N GLU A 120 7.48 -8.59 23.16
CA GLU A 120 6.61 -8.89 24.30
C GLU A 120 5.22 -9.37 23.83
N SER A 121 4.61 -10.41 24.42
CA SER A 121 3.18 -10.68 24.12
C SER A 121 2.34 -9.43 24.43
N GLY A 122 2.52 -8.84 25.63
CA GLY A 122 1.78 -7.64 26.04
C GLY A 122 1.94 -6.44 25.11
N GLU A 123 3.06 -6.33 24.39
CA GLU A 123 3.25 -5.29 23.37
C GLU A 123 2.40 -5.54 22.11
N ILE A 124 2.25 -6.81 21.73
CA ILE A 124 1.38 -7.23 20.62
C ILE A 124 -0.08 -7.01 20.99
N GLU A 125 -0.50 -7.41 22.19
CA GLU A 125 -1.88 -7.19 22.64
C GLU A 125 -2.23 -5.70 22.74
N ALA A 126 -1.33 -4.86 23.27
CA ALA A 126 -1.52 -3.41 23.30
C ALA A 126 -1.64 -2.79 21.88
N PHE A 127 -0.89 -3.31 20.91
CA PHE A 127 -1.05 -2.88 19.52
C PHE A 127 -2.40 -3.31 18.93
N LYS A 128 -2.81 -4.55 19.18
CA LYS A 128 -4.10 -5.09 18.72
C LYS A 128 -5.29 -4.35 19.30
N GLU A 129 -5.23 -3.96 20.57
CA GLU A 129 -6.28 -3.17 21.24
C GLU A 129 -6.61 -1.88 20.46
N ILE A 130 -5.60 -1.26 19.83
CA ILE A 130 -5.78 -0.01 19.07
C ILE A 130 -6.40 -0.27 17.69
N TYR A 131 -5.99 -1.34 16.99
CA TYR A 131 -6.24 -1.47 15.55
C TYR A 131 -7.10 -2.66 15.12
N GLU A 132 -7.17 -3.75 15.89
CA GLU A 132 -7.79 -5.02 15.44
C GLU A 132 -9.31 -4.89 15.23
N GLY A 133 -9.96 -3.96 15.94
CA GLY A 133 -11.36 -3.61 15.71
C GLY A 133 -11.60 -2.72 14.49
N LEU A 134 -10.53 -2.19 13.88
CA LEU A 134 -10.57 -1.25 12.74
C LEU A 134 -10.09 -1.92 11.45
N TYR A 135 -9.01 -2.68 11.53
CA TYR A 135 -8.36 -3.33 10.40
C TYR A 135 -7.88 -4.74 10.79
N PRO A 136 -7.83 -5.70 9.85
CA PRO A 136 -7.20 -7.00 10.09
C PRO A 136 -5.73 -6.83 10.49
N VAL A 137 -5.33 -7.41 11.63
CA VAL A 137 -3.94 -7.38 12.13
C VAL A 137 -3.32 -8.77 12.07
N MET A 138 -2.38 -8.95 11.15
CA MET A 138 -1.63 -10.19 10.96
C MET A 138 -0.29 -10.09 11.70
N CYS A 139 -0.05 -10.99 12.65
CA CYS A 139 1.20 -11.08 13.40
C CYS A 139 2.16 -12.03 12.68
N VAL A 140 3.31 -11.51 12.24
CA VAL A 140 4.22 -12.26 11.35
C VAL A 140 5.66 -12.15 11.83
N SER A 141 6.44 -13.21 11.64
CA SER A 141 7.90 -13.12 11.63
C SER A 141 8.44 -13.54 10.28
N GLY A 142 8.87 -12.58 9.46
CA GLY A 142 9.58 -12.88 8.21
C GLY A 142 10.89 -13.67 8.42
N LYS A 143 11.42 -13.68 9.65
CA LYS A 143 12.63 -14.44 10.02
C LYS A 143 12.30 -15.92 10.23
N THR A 144 11.31 -16.24 11.06
CA THR A 144 10.96 -17.64 11.39
C THR A 144 9.99 -18.26 10.39
N GLY A 145 9.19 -17.44 9.71
CA GLY A 145 8.09 -17.86 8.84
C GLY A 145 6.73 -17.91 9.53
N GLU A 146 6.69 -17.67 10.84
CA GLU A 146 5.45 -17.62 11.63
C GLU A 146 4.48 -16.57 11.08
N GLY A 147 3.19 -16.92 10.98
CA GLY A 147 2.13 -16.03 10.50
C GLY A 147 2.08 -15.79 8.99
N LEU A 148 3.03 -16.32 8.20
CA LEU A 148 3.05 -16.09 6.76
C LEU A 148 1.83 -16.67 6.03
N ASP A 149 1.26 -17.77 6.51
CA ASP A 149 0.08 -18.38 5.89
C ASP A 149 -1.17 -17.51 6.03
N GLU A 150 -1.32 -16.82 7.16
CA GLU A 150 -2.41 -15.86 7.37
C GLU A 150 -2.25 -14.65 6.44
N LEU A 151 -1.03 -14.14 6.32
CA LEU A 151 -0.70 -13.08 5.37
C LEU A 151 -1.00 -13.51 3.92
N ARG A 152 -0.65 -14.74 3.52
CA ARG A 152 -0.97 -15.27 2.17
C ARG A 152 -2.48 -15.32 1.93
N LYS A 153 -3.25 -15.78 2.91
CA LYS A 153 -4.72 -15.83 2.80
C LYS A 153 -5.32 -14.44 2.61
N PHE A 154 -4.80 -13.45 3.34
CA PHE A 154 -5.27 -12.07 3.18
C PHE A 154 -4.92 -11.47 1.81
N LEU A 155 -3.77 -11.84 1.25
CA LEU A 155 -3.29 -11.38 -0.06
C LEU A 155 -3.96 -12.08 -1.26
N ALA A 156 -4.73 -13.14 -1.02
CA ALA A 156 -5.30 -13.98 -2.07
C ALA A 156 -6.23 -13.18 -3.00
N GLY A 157 -6.02 -13.30 -4.32
CA GLY A 157 -6.82 -12.67 -5.37
C GLY A 157 -6.57 -11.16 -5.55
N LYS A 158 -5.52 -10.59 -4.96
CA LYS A 158 -5.30 -9.14 -4.90
C LYS A 158 -3.94 -8.72 -5.48
N LYS A 159 -3.88 -7.52 -6.05
CA LYS A 159 -2.64 -6.75 -6.30
C LYS A 159 -2.31 -5.93 -5.08
N SER A 160 -1.38 -6.43 -4.27
CA SER A 160 -1.09 -5.86 -2.96
C SER A 160 0.25 -5.12 -2.94
N ALA A 161 0.39 -4.12 -2.08
CA ALA A 161 1.65 -3.42 -1.87
C ALA A 161 1.96 -3.33 -0.37
N PHE A 162 3.22 -3.54 0.00
CA PHE A 162 3.66 -3.25 1.36
C PHE A 162 3.96 -1.77 1.53
N ALA A 163 3.41 -1.16 2.57
CA ALA A 163 3.73 0.20 3.01
C ALA A 163 4.20 0.18 4.47
N GLY A 164 4.95 1.19 4.91
CA GLY A 164 5.41 1.28 6.30
C GLY A 164 6.83 1.83 6.43
N PRO A 165 7.31 2.12 7.65
CA PRO A 165 8.65 2.65 7.89
C PRO A 165 9.77 1.79 7.29
N SER A 166 10.94 2.40 7.03
CA SER A 166 12.12 1.62 6.65
C SER A 166 12.54 0.67 7.78
N GLY A 167 13.10 -0.48 7.43
CA GLY A 167 13.63 -1.44 8.41
C GLY A 167 12.59 -2.37 9.06
N VAL A 168 11.27 -2.14 8.91
CA VAL A 168 10.21 -3.03 9.46
C VAL A 168 10.18 -4.43 8.83
N GLY A 169 10.87 -4.65 7.70
CA GLY A 169 11.07 -5.97 7.09
C GLY A 169 10.20 -6.28 5.86
N LYS A 170 9.62 -5.26 5.20
CA LYS A 170 8.85 -5.41 3.95
C LYS A 170 9.56 -6.25 2.88
N SER A 171 10.83 -5.95 2.58
CA SER A 171 11.60 -6.72 1.59
C SER A 171 11.85 -8.18 2.02
N THR A 172 12.02 -8.42 3.32
CA THR A 172 12.15 -9.79 3.85
C THR A 172 10.85 -10.57 3.66
N LEU A 173 9.71 -9.97 3.98
CA LEU A 173 8.38 -10.57 3.76
C LEU A 173 8.13 -10.83 2.28
N LEU A 174 8.39 -9.83 1.42
CA LEU A 174 8.28 -9.97 -0.03
C LEU A 174 9.08 -11.17 -0.55
N ASN A 175 10.36 -11.26 -0.20
CA ASN A 175 11.21 -12.37 -0.63
C ASN A 175 10.64 -13.71 -0.16
N ARG A 176 10.23 -13.83 1.11
CA ARG A 176 9.62 -15.06 1.63
C ARG A 176 8.36 -15.47 0.87
N LEU A 177 7.51 -14.50 0.54
CA LEU A 177 6.27 -14.75 -0.18
C LEU A 177 6.56 -15.26 -1.60
N VAL A 178 7.43 -14.56 -2.31
CA VAL A 178 7.81 -14.89 -3.70
C VAL A 178 8.63 -16.17 -3.80
N ASP A 179 9.62 -16.39 -2.92
CA ASP A 179 10.49 -17.56 -2.95
C ASP A 179 9.70 -18.85 -2.71
N ALA A 180 8.67 -18.81 -1.86
CA ALA A 180 7.79 -19.96 -1.67
C ALA A 180 6.97 -20.26 -2.93
N THR A 181 6.48 -19.24 -3.63
CA THR A 181 5.77 -19.42 -4.90
C THR A 181 6.68 -20.05 -5.97
N LEU A 182 7.95 -19.63 -6.03
CA LEU A 182 8.94 -20.23 -6.93
C LEU A 182 9.21 -21.71 -6.56
N ALA A 183 9.30 -22.03 -5.27
CA ALA A 183 9.47 -23.39 -4.79
C ALA A 183 8.28 -24.30 -5.13
N GLU A 184 7.04 -23.79 -5.04
CA GLU A 184 5.82 -24.51 -5.39
C GLU A 184 5.68 -24.78 -6.89
N THR A 185 6.08 -23.81 -7.72
CA THR A 185 5.93 -23.88 -9.19
C THR A 185 7.09 -24.59 -9.89
N GLY A 186 8.18 -24.88 -9.18
CA GLY A 186 9.38 -25.49 -9.77
C GLY A 186 10.14 -24.57 -10.72
N GLU A 187 9.80 -23.28 -10.74
CA GLU A 187 10.55 -22.27 -11.49
C GLU A 187 11.92 -22.07 -10.81
N ILE A 188 12.99 -22.29 -11.57
CA ILE A 188 14.34 -22.02 -11.07
C ILE A 188 14.42 -20.53 -10.81
N SER A 189 14.66 -20.17 -9.55
CA SER A 189 15.16 -18.84 -9.17
C SER A 189 16.46 -18.63 -9.93
N GLU A 190 16.39 -18.08 -11.15
CA GLU A 190 17.50 -17.26 -11.63
C GLU A 190 17.72 -16.27 -10.50
N LYS A 191 18.88 -16.40 -9.84
CA LYS A 191 19.31 -15.52 -8.76
C LYS A 191 19.30 -14.09 -9.28
N LEU A 192 18.14 -13.44 -9.30
CA LEU A 192 18.04 -12.01 -9.21
C LEU A 192 18.84 -11.72 -7.96
N GLN A 193 19.95 -11.00 -8.11
CA GLN A 193 20.73 -10.49 -7.00
C GLN A 193 19.86 -9.54 -6.18
N ARG A 194 18.98 -10.12 -5.37
CA ARG A 194 18.08 -9.44 -4.46
C ARG A 194 18.84 -9.25 -3.17
N GLY A 195 19.36 -8.04 -3.00
CA GLY A 195 19.86 -7.56 -1.72
C GLY A 195 21.22 -6.88 -1.82
N LYS A 196 21.21 -5.54 -1.75
CA LYS A 196 21.99 -4.69 -0.81
C LYS A 196 21.97 -3.22 -1.21
N HIS A 197 21.51 -2.88 -2.41
CA HIS A 197 21.40 -1.50 -2.87
C HIS A 197 20.09 -1.29 -3.63
N THR A 198 19.23 -0.42 -3.09
CA THR A 198 18.16 0.35 -3.76
C THR A 198 17.62 -0.26 -5.07
N THR A 199 16.55 -1.07 -5.01
CA THR A 199 15.64 -1.19 -6.15
C THR A 199 15.22 0.24 -6.48
N ARG A 200 15.65 0.81 -7.61
CA ARG A 200 15.14 2.10 -8.12
C ARG A 200 13.95 1.91 -9.05
N HIS A 201 13.62 0.65 -9.33
CA HIS A 201 12.58 0.24 -10.25
C HIS A 201 11.51 -0.52 -9.48
N VAL A 202 10.26 -0.25 -9.83
CA VAL A 202 9.11 -0.97 -9.33
C VAL A 202 8.93 -2.24 -10.14
N GLU A 203 8.57 -3.33 -9.48
CA GLU A 203 8.25 -4.61 -10.12
C GLU A 203 7.01 -5.24 -9.48
N LEU A 204 6.24 -6.00 -10.24
CA LEU A 204 5.02 -6.69 -9.79
C LEU A 204 5.25 -8.19 -9.86
N PHE A 205 5.40 -8.80 -8.69
CA PHE A 205 5.67 -10.23 -8.55
C PHE A 205 4.39 -11.05 -8.44
N ARG A 206 4.46 -12.30 -8.87
CA ARG A 206 3.38 -13.27 -8.72
C ARG A 206 3.50 -13.99 -7.39
N LEU A 207 2.40 -14.10 -6.66
CA LEU A 207 2.28 -14.93 -5.45
C LEU A 207 1.46 -16.20 -5.68
N SER A 208 0.45 -16.10 -6.55
CA SER A 208 -0.37 -17.21 -7.07
C SER A 208 -0.89 -16.83 -8.46
N ASP A 209 -1.79 -17.61 -9.04
CA ASP A 209 -2.40 -17.31 -10.35
C ASP A 209 -3.12 -15.97 -10.40
N ASP A 210 -3.72 -15.57 -9.28
CA ASP A 210 -4.59 -14.40 -9.13
C ASP A 210 -4.05 -13.37 -8.12
N SER A 211 -2.96 -13.67 -7.41
CA SER A 211 -2.38 -12.79 -6.39
C SER A 211 -1.04 -12.21 -6.83
N LEU A 212 -0.91 -10.90 -6.76
CA LEU A 212 0.27 -10.15 -7.18
C LEU A 212 0.75 -9.23 -6.06
N ILE A 213 2.05 -8.97 -6.02
CA ILE A 213 2.63 -8.07 -5.02
C ILE A 213 3.66 -7.12 -5.62
N PHE A 214 3.51 -5.84 -5.32
CA PHE A 214 4.44 -4.82 -5.77
C PHE A 214 5.71 -4.83 -4.90
N ASP A 215 6.88 -4.85 -5.54
CA ASP A 215 8.15 -4.45 -4.95
C ASP A 215 8.38 -2.97 -5.22
N THR A 216 8.05 -2.19 -4.21
CA THR A 216 8.01 -0.75 -4.27
C THR A 216 9.07 -0.19 -3.34
N PRO A 217 10.19 0.29 -3.88
CA PRO A 217 11.05 1.18 -3.12
C PRO A 217 10.27 2.46 -2.81
N GLY A 218 10.11 2.80 -1.53
CA GLY A 218 9.68 4.14 -1.17
C GLY A 218 8.26 4.33 -0.66
N PHE A 219 7.47 3.29 -0.42
CA PHE A 219 6.35 3.40 0.53
C PHE A 219 6.87 3.45 1.99
N THR A 220 7.85 4.33 2.22
CA THR A 220 8.56 4.57 3.47
C THR A 220 8.33 5.97 4.01
N SER A 221 7.82 6.87 3.18
CA SER A 221 7.41 8.24 3.49
C SER A 221 6.53 8.71 2.35
N PHE A 222 5.31 9.15 2.64
CA PHE A 222 4.42 9.70 1.63
C PHE A 222 4.47 11.23 1.62
N GLU A 223 4.38 11.79 0.42
CA GLU A 223 4.14 13.23 0.21
C GLU A 223 2.74 13.57 0.73
N VAL A 224 2.59 14.85 1.09
CA VAL A 224 1.42 15.56 1.61
C VAL A 224 0.08 14.84 1.37
N LEU A 225 -0.63 14.57 2.45
CA LEU A 225 -2.04 14.18 2.39
C LEU A 225 -2.80 15.26 1.62
N ASP A 226 -3.35 14.93 0.45
CA ASP A 226 -4.18 15.85 -0.35
C ASP A 226 -5.59 16.05 0.26
N ALA A 227 -5.90 15.36 1.35
CA ALA A 227 -7.15 15.53 2.06
C ALA A 227 -7.22 16.88 2.78
N ASP A 228 -8.42 17.46 2.82
CA ASP A 228 -8.68 18.66 3.58
C ASP A 228 -9.01 18.40 5.07
N GLU A 229 -9.10 19.49 5.84
CA GLU A 229 -9.41 19.43 7.27
C GLU A 229 -10.76 18.77 7.58
N GLN A 230 -11.74 18.85 6.66
CA GLN A 230 -13.07 18.27 6.83
C GLN A 230 -13.07 16.79 6.42
N GLU A 231 -12.31 16.44 5.38
CA GLU A 231 -12.18 15.08 4.87
C GLU A 231 -11.43 14.16 5.84
N LEU A 232 -10.42 14.67 6.57
CA LEU A 232 -9.55 13.83 7.40
C LEU A 232 -10.33 12.97 8.41
N ALA A 233 -11.39 13.50 9.03
CA ALA A 233 -12.19 12.76 10.01
C ALA A 233 -12.89 11.54 9.39
N PHE A 234 -13.20 11.59 8.09
CA PHE A 234 -13.81 10.48 7.36
C PHE A 234 -12.79 9.43 6.90
N LEU A 235 -11.50 9.69 7.07
CA LEU A 235 -10.41 8.75 6.82
C LEU A 235 -10.00 7.98 8.09
N TYR A 236 -10.70 8.21 9.21
CA TYR A 236 -10.60 7.44 10.44
C TYR A 236 -11.89 6.64 10.61
N PRO A 237 -11.91 5.32 10.37
CA PRO A 237 -13.14 4.52 10.36
C PRO A 237 -13.91 4.58 11.68
N GLU A 238 -13.21 4.69 12.81
CA GLU A 238 -13.81 4.85 14.14
C GLU A 238 -14.44 6.23 14.38
N MET A 239 -14.05 7.25 13.61
CA MET A 239 -14.61 8.59 13.71
C MET A 239 -15.81 8.79 12.79
N VAL A 240 -15.88 8.07 11.66
CA VAL A 240 -16.95 8.17 10.65
C VAL A 240 -18.37 8.13 11.26
N PRO A 241 -18.69 7.23 12.22
CA PRO A 241 -20.03 7.20 12.81
C PRO A 241 -20.40 8.48 13.55
N PHE A 242 -19.43 9.27 14.04
CA PHE A 242 -19.65 10.48 14.84
C PHE A 242 -19.40 11.78 14.04
N ALA A 243 -18.54 11.70 13.02
CA ALA A 243 -18.28 12.78 12.08
C ALA A 243 -19.59 13.19 11.39
N GLY A 244 -19.91 14.48 11.43
CA GLY A 244 -21.19 15.02 10.93
C GLY A 244 -22.36 15.03 11.91
N GLN A 245 -22.23 14.43 13.11
CA GLN A 245 -23.25 14.52 14.17
C GLN A 245 -22.99 15.66 15.17
N CYS A 246 -21.93 16.44 14.95
CA CYS A 246 -21.58 17.57 15.81
C CYS A 246 -22.61 18.70 15.68
N ARG A 247 -22.72 19.54 16.71
CA ARG A 247 -23.58 20.72 16.69
C ARG A 247 -23.30 21.67 15.51
N TYR A 248 -22.02 21.78 15.12
CA TYR A 248 -21.56 22.63 14.03
C TYR A 248 -21.15 21.79 12.83
N TYR A 249 -21.60 22.20 11.64
CA TYR A 249 -21.33 21.50 10.38
C TYR A 249 -19.85 21.51 9.98
N ASN A 250 -19.10 22.53 10.41
CA ASN A 250 -17.66 22.71 10.14
C ASN A 250 -16.79 22.35 11.34
N CYS A 251 -17.28 21.47 12.23
CA CYS A 251 -16.52 21.00 13.38
C CYS A 251 -15.26 20.27 12.90
N ARG A 252 -14.07 20.73 13.34
CA ARG A 252 -12.79 20.07 13.06
C ARG A 252 -12.41 19.08 14.14
N HIS A 253 -13.29 18.87 15.11
CA HIS A 253 -13.11 17.94 16.20
C HIS A 253 -11.85 18.21 17.03
N LEU A 254 -11.47 19.48 17.22
CA LEU A 254 -10.28 19.85 17.99
C LEU A 254 -10.66 20.47 19.35
N SER A 255 -11.46 21.53 19.31
CA SER A 255 -11.81 22.35 20.49
C SER A 255 -13.25 22.84 20.45
N GLU A 256 -13.99 22.51 19.38
CA GLU A 256 -15.37 22.90 19.21
C GLU A 256 -16.25 22.32 20.34
N PRO A 257 -17.21 23.11 20.85
CA PRO A 257 -18.15 22.63 21.85
C PRO A 257 -19.16 21.65 21.24
N ASP A 258 -19.70 20.74 22.07
CA ASP A 258 -20.69 19.73 21.68
C ASP A 258 -20.20 18.84 20.50
N CYS A 259 -18.93 18.44 20.54
CA CYS A 259 -18.27 17.63 19.49
C CYS A 259 -18.45 16.13 19.74
N LYS A 260 -19.18 15.44 18.86
CA LYS A 260 -19.47 14.00 18.99
C LYS A 260 -18.26 13.09 18.85
N VAL A 261 -17.25 13.49 18.10
CA VAL A 261 -15.98 12.75 18.03
C VAL A 261 -15.26 12.82 19.38
N ARG A 262 -15.21 14.00 20.01
CA ARG A 262 -14.58 14.16 21.33
C ARG A 262 -15.36 13.46 22.44
N ASP A 263 -16.69 13.54 22.42
CA ASP A 263 -17.56 12.77 23.33
C ASP A 263 -17.21 11.26 23.22
N ALA A 264 -17.08 10.74 21.99
CA ALA A 264 -16.75 9.32 21.76
C ALA A 264 -15.33 8.93 22.22
N VAL A 265 -14.37 9.87 22.22
CA VAL A 265 -13.04 9.66 22.83
C VAL A 265 -13.16 9.55 24.35
N GLU A 266 -13.90 10.46 24.99
CA GLU A 266 -14.12 10.45 26.45
C GLU A 266 -14.86 9.20 26.92
N GLU A 267 -15.75 8.66 26.10
CA GLU A 267 -16.49 7.41 26.33
C GLU A 267 -15.68 6.14 26.00
N GLY A 268 -14.44 6.27 25.51
CA GLY A 268 -13.57 5.15 25.18
C GLY A 268 -13.94 4.39 23.89
N ARG A 269 -14.82 4.94 23.04
CA ARG A 269 -15.19 4.35 21.74
C ARG A 269 -14.14 4.65 20.66
N ILE A 270 -13.38 5.72 20.82
CA ILE A 270 -12.24 6.07 19.98
C ILE A 270 -11.00 6.02 20.85
N HIS A 271 -9.99 5.25 20.42
CA HIS A 271 -8.75 5.13 21.16
C HIS A 271 -8.02 6.50 21.23
N PRO A 272 -7.55 6.95 22.41
CA PRO A 272 -6.91 8.26 22.56
C PRO A 272 -5.74 8.51 21.59
N PHE A 273 -4.85 7.53 21.40
CA PHE A 273 -3.75 7.64 20.41
C PHE A 273 -4.23 7.94 18.99
N ARG A 274 -5.34 7.35 18.56
CA ARG A 274 -5.89 7.58 17.21
C ARG A 274 -6.42 9.01 17.07
N TYR A 275 -7.07 9.52 18.12
CA TYR A 275 -7.51 10.91 18.17
C TYR A 275 -6.34 11.91 18.24
N ASP A 276 -5.29 11.62 19.01
CA ASP A 276 -4.09 12.45 19.07
C ASP A 276 -3.39 12.52 17.71
N SER A 277 -3.33 11.38 17.02
CA SER A 277 -2.79 11.28 15.67
C SER A 277 -3.59 12.10 14.66
N TYR A 278 -4.92 12.01 14.72
CA TYR A 278 -5.82 12.87 13.94
C TYR A 278 -5.55 14.36 14.21
N CYS A 279 -5.48 14.76 15.48
CA CYS A 279 -5.23 16.16 15.87
C CYS A 279 -3.89 16.67 15.34
N ARG A 280 -2.87 15.81 15.33
CA ARG A 280 -1.55 16.14 14.78
C ARG A 280 -1.62 16.29 13.25
N GLN A 281 -2.29 15.39 12.55
CA GLN A 281 -2.48 15.48 11.10
C GLN A 281 -3.27 16.74 10.70
N ILE A 282 -4.32 17.13 11.43
CA ILE A 282 -5.03 18.40 11.19
C ILE A 282 -4.08 19.59 11.26
N LYS A 283 -3.19 19.64 12.27
CA LYS A 283 -2.21 20.73 12.41
C LYS A 283 -1.24 20.76 11.23
N GLU A 284 -0.74 19.60 10.81
CA GLU A 284 0.15 19.50 9.64
C GLU A 284 -0.55 19.98 8.36
N ILE A 285 -1.81 19.61 8.13
CA ILE A 285 -2.63 20.12 7.01
C ILE A 285 -2.77 21.66 7.07
N GLN A 286 -3.07 22.21 8.25
CA GLN A 286 -3.21 23.66 8.45
C GLN A 286 -1.90 24.41 8.22
N GLU A 287 -0.76 23.81 8.54
CA GLU A 287 0.56 24.40 8.30
C GLU A 287 0.92 24.38 6.82
N MET A 288 0.63 23.28 6.11
CA MET A 288 0.90 23.16 4.67
C MET A 288 0.09 24.16 3.84
N ARG A 289 -1.15 24.46 4.22
CA ARG A 289 -2.03 25.43 3.52
C ARG A 289 -1.67 26.90 3.70
N LYS A 290 -0.77 27.23 4.62
CA LYS A 290 -0.31 28.61 4.84
C LYS A 290 0.73 29.06 3.81
N TYR A 291 1.22 28.14 2.98
CA TYR A 291 2.24 28.35 1.95
C TYR A 291 1.67 28.10 0.56
#